data_AF-A0A7L0QLR8-F1
#
_entry.id   AF-A0A7L0QLR8-F1
#
_cell.length_a   1.000
_cell.length_b   1.000
_cell.length_c   1.000
_cell.angle_alpha   90.00
_cell.angle_beta   90.00
_cell.angle_gamma   90.00
#
_symmetry.space_group_name_H-M   'P 1'
#
loop_
_entity.id
_entity.type
_entity.pdbx_description
1 polymer ?
#
loop_
_entity_poly.entity_id
_entity_poly.type
_entity_poly.pdbx_seq_one_letter_code
_entity_poly.pdbx_strand_id
1 'polypeptide(L)' 'LGIPQEVKTDNGPAYISNKLQEFYKIWGIKHTTGIPHSSTGQSIVERAHRS' A
#
# COMPACT_ATOMS: atom_id res chain seq x y z
N LEU A 1 -16.05 -11.01 6.65
CA LEU A 1 -14.76 -10.36 6.32
C LEU A 1 -15.08 -9.19 5.39
N GLY A 2 -14.81 -7.96 5.81
CA GLY A 2 -15.22 -6.74 5.10
C GLY A 2 -14.13 -6.21 4.16
N ILE A 3 -14.54 -5.38 3.19
CA ILE A 3 -13.62 -4.64 2.32
C ILE A 3 -12.94 -3.56 3.17
N PRO A 4 -11.59 -3.48 3.19
CA PRO A 4 -10.89 -2.45 3.94
C PRO A 4 -11.09 -1.08 3.28
N GLN A 5 -11.35 -0.05 4.08
CA GLN A 5 -11.56 1.32 3.59
C GLN A 5 -10.24 2.00 3.15
N GLU A 6 -9.13 1.61 3.76
CA GLU A 6 -7.79 2.13 3.45
C GLU A 6 -6.75 1.02 3.48
N VAL A 7 -5.81 1.04 2.54
CA VAL A 7 -4.70 0.10 2.44
C VAL A 7 -3.41 0.90 2.27
N LYS A 8 -2.44 0.64 3.16
CA LYS A 8 -1.10 1.22 3.07
C LYS A 8 -0.09 0.14 2.71
N THR A 9 0.63 0.32 1.61
CA THR A 9 1.66 -0.63 1.14
C THR A 9 3.03 0.03 1.07
N ASP A 10 4.06 -0.79 0.92
CA ASP A 10 5.39 -0.28 0.60
C ASP A 10 5.42 0.25 -0.85
N ASN A 11 6.56 0.84 -1.22
CA ASN A 11 6.83 1.33 -2.56
C ASN A 11 7.45 0.23 -3.44
N GLY A 12 7.15 -1.03 -3.14
CA GLY A 12 7.59 -2.13 -3.99
C GLY A 12 7.02 -1.97 -5.40
N PRO A 13 7.76 -2.32 -6.46
CA PRO A 13 7.30 -2.21 -7.84
C PRO A 13 5.99 -2.99 -8.10
N ALA A 14 5.68 -4.00 -7.27
CA ALA A 14 4.41 -4.70 -7.28
C ALA A 14 3.22 -3.79 -6.96
N TYR A 15 3.38 -2.84 -6.02
CA TYR A 15 2.31 -1.96 -5.52
C TYR A 15 2.22 -0.61 -6.24
N ILE A 16 3.17 -0.32 -7.14
CA ILE A 16 3.19 0.89 -7.99
C ILE A 16 2.50 0.63 -9.34
N SER A 17 2.03 -0.59 -9.61
CA SER A 17 1.40 -0.92 -10.90
C SER A 17 0.02 -0.25 -11.08
N ASN A 18 -0.22 0.29 -12.28
CA ASN A 18 -1.49 0.94 -12.64
C ASN A 18 -2.71 0.03 -12.46
N LYS A 19 -2.56 -1.28 -12.70
CA LYS A 19 -3.62 -2.28 -12.50
C LYS A 19 -4.08 -2.35 -11.04
N LEU A 20 -3.15 -2.18 -10.11
CA LEU A 20 -3.41 -2.28 -8.67
C LEU A 20 -4.09 -0.99 -8.17
N GLN A 21 -3.72 0.16 -8.72
CA GLN A 21 -4.46 1.41 -8.52
C GLN A 21 -5.89 1.36 -9.06
N GLU A 22 -6.09 0.77 -10.23
CA GLU A 22 -7.42 0.60 -10.84
C GLU A 22 -8.30 -0.34 -9.99
N PHE A 23 -7.72 -1.43 -9.48
CA PHE A 23 -8.40 -2.31 -8.53
C PHE A 23 -8.88 -1.53 -7.30
N TYR A 24 -8.02 -0.74 -6.65
CA TYR A 24 -8.43 0.05 -5.49
C TYR A 24 -9.54 1.06 -5.80
N LYS A 25 -9.50 1.70 -6.98
CA LYS A 25 -10.57 2.60 -7.43
C LYS A 25 -11.92 1.90 -7.58
N ILE A 26 -11.94 0.72 -8.20
CA ILE A 26 -13.18 -0.06 -8.40
C ILE A 26 -13.81 -0.42 -7.05
N TRP A 27 -12.98 -0.76 -6.08
CA TRP A 27 -13.43 -1.17 -4.75
C TRP A 27 -13.64 0.01 -3.78
N GLY A 28 -13.38 1.26 -4.20
CA GLY A 28 -13.49 2.44 -3.34
C GLY A 28 -12.48 2.47 -2.20
N ILE A 29 -11.38 1.74 -2.33
CA ILE A 29 -10.35 1.61 -1.30
C ILE A 29 -9.37 2.75 -1.48
N LYS A 30 -9.10 3.48 -0.40
CA LYS A 30 -8.05 4.48 -0.38
C LYS A 30 -6.70 3.78 -0.29
N HIS A 31 -5.90 3.87 -1.34
CA HIS A 31 -4.54 3.33 -1.33
C HIS A 31 -3.53 4.44 -1.08
N THR A 32 -2.69 4.25 -0.06
CA THR A 32 -1.61 5.17 0.28
C THR A 32 -0.29 4.41 0.19
N THR A 33 0.59 4.83 -0.71
CA THR A 33 1.97 4.34 -0.72
C THR A 33 2.83 5.13 0.28
N GLY A 34 3.88 4.52 0.83
CA GLY A 34 4.87 5.26 1.62
C GLY A 34 5.49 6.41 0.82
N ILE A 35 6.06 7.41 1.48
CA ILE A 35 6.81 8.46 0.77
C ILE A 35 8.00 7.80 0.05
N PRO A 36 8.20 8.05 -1.26
CA PRO A 36 9.36 7.54 -1.98
C PRO A 36 10.65 7.94 -1.25
N HIS A 37 11.51 6.96 -0.94
CA HIS A 37 12.80 7.16 -0.26
C HIS A 37 12.74 7.68 1.19
N SER A 38 11.57 7.68 1.85
CA SER A 38 11.49 8.00 3.28
C SER A 38 11.24 6.72 4.10
N SER A 39 12.32 6.20 4.67
CA SER A 39 12.34 5.04 5.56
C SER A 39 11.45 5.21 6.80
N THR A 40 11.23 6.45 7.26
CA THR A 40 10.45 6.74 8.47
C THR A 40 8.98 6.30 8.32
N GLY A 41 8.38 6.50 7.14
CA GLY A 41 6.99 6.15 6.86
C GLY A 41 6.73 4.67 6.52
N GLN A 42 7.80 3.91 6.27
CA GLN A 42 7.78 2.49 5.86
C GLN A 42 8.02 1.51 7.01
N SER A 43 8.55 1.98 8.14
CA SER A 43 8.87 1.18 9.33
C SER A 43 7.76 0.23 9.80
N ILE A 44 6.47 0.60 9.69
CA ILE A 44 5.35 -0.27 10.06
C ILE A 44 5.16 -1.42 9.06
N VAL A 45 5.24 -1.13 7.77
CA VAL A 45 5.08 -2.13 6.70
C VAL A 45 6.29 -3.07 6.65
N GLU A 46 7.50 -2.52 6.79
CA GLU A 46 8.74 -3.29 6.82
C GLU A 46 8.84 -4.18 8.07
N ARG A 47 8.36 -3.71 9.22
CA ARG A 47 8.31 -4.52 10.45
C ARG A 47 7.35 -5.71 10.31
N ALA A 48 6.22 -5.54 9.61
CA ALA A 48 5.31 -6.64 9.34
C ALA A 48 5.91 -7.68 8.38
N HIS A 49 6.80 -7.26 7.48
CA HIS A 49 7.47 -8.15 6.52
C HIS A 49 8.57 -9.04 7.15
N ARG A 50 9.06 -8.70 8.34
CA ARG A 50 10.13 -9.45 9.06
C ARG A 50 9.63 -10.67 9.85
N SER A 51 8.47 -11.22 9.53
CA SER A 51 7.89 -12.39 10.21
C SER A 51 8.42 -13.70 9.65
#